data_AF-A0A9W9D4Y1-F1
#
_entry.id   AF-A0A9W9D4Y1-F1
#
_cell.length_a   1.000
_cell.length_b   1.000
_cell.length_c   1.000
_cell.angle_alpha   90.00
_cell.angle_beta   90.00
_cell.angle_gamma   90.00
#
_symmetry.space_group_name_H-M   'P 1'
#
loop_
_entity.id
_entity.type
_entity.pdbx_description
1 polymer ?
#
loop_
_entity_poly.entity_id
_entity_poly.type
_entity_poly.pdbx_seq_one_letter_code
_entity_poly.pdbx_strand_id
1 'polypeptide(L)'
;MHPRCQLLSGHLATVVRAPQTAQRTFTTTATLYNKNPLQRRKGGDLGSHLPKHVISKDPHIPDYPYGDHALFKQANKGLYGEQTIQFGNNVSRKTETKTRRKWTPNVLSKSLYSVALKKRIKLKVTANVMKTIDREGGLDEYLLKDSVQRVKELGPTGWALRWTLMQKPEVIDRLRAEAAALGIDQATINKQWPTPAMQKQQSYADRVLAREALLAQAGEAEDVEQGMWAEEEGPEEEVEGTESTIGQALSEQEIKARKKAHGEYMSATTAARRYLKHGYVDSEEEGLKIAFVRQKERTDAHFKTQARFTEMVKDMFAQEDLKALKKRLKNPPKHITSLRKIAFMEHEKAQAEAAGGLEAYKELKKANNAEKYAAINARIEEQGGPEAVKAKRKAEFANALAEAETAATNQSLDEKTRQYYETQINKADMAIKAKASEGVQGYVEMVVEQLKRTSSPGLSELFKGSRKQKNGGGDAWGALVNSSNAPGESRPRA
;
A
#
# COMPACT_ATOMS: atom_id res chain seq x y z
N MET A 1 40.87 67.38 -10.79
CA MET A 1 41.19 65.99 -11.21
C MET A 1 39.90 65.20 -11.29
N HIS A 2 39.49 64.81 -12.50
CA HIS A 2 38.27 64.02 -12.74
C HIS A 2 38.52 62.52 -12.45
N PRO A 3 37.55 61.78 -11.87
CA PRO A 3 37.68 60.35 -11.70
C PRO A 3 37.54 59.63 -13.06
N ARG A 4 38.53 58.81 -13.38
CA ARG A 4 38.59 57.94 -14.55
C ARG A 4 37.47 56.90 -14.52
N CYS A 5 36.63 56.89 -15.55
CA CYS A 5 35.71 55.78 -15.84
C CYS A 5 36.52 54.56 -16.31
N GLN A 6 36.55 53.50 -15.51
CA GLN A 6 36.94 52.17 -15.97
C GLN A 6 35.72 51.50 -16.61
N LEU A 7 35.75 51.28 -17.92
CA LEU A 7 34.77 50.48 -18.65
C LEU A 7 35.07 49.00 -18.42
N LEU A 8 34.22 48.32 -17.65
CA LEU A 8 34.18 46.86 -17.56
C LEU A 8 33.38 46.31 -18.75
N SER A 9 34.06 45.63 -19.67
CA SER A 9 33.44 44.80 -20.71
C SER A 9 32.92 43.49 -20.09
N GLY A 10 31.77 43.56 -19.41
CA GLY A 10 31.06 42.38 -18.92
C GLY A 10 30.00 41.92 -19.93
N HIS A 11 30.24 40.78 -20.58
CA HIS A 11 29.22 40.06 -21.34
C HIS A 11 28.07 39.66 -20.40
N LEU A 12 26.91 40.32 -20.51
CA LEU A 12 25.69 39.89 -19.84
C LEU A 12 25.15 38.65 -20.56
N ALA A 13 25.42 37.47 -20.02
CA ALA A 13 24.70 36.27 -20.40
C ALA A 13 23.22 36.46 -20.02
N THR A 14 22.39 36.75 -21.01
CA THR A 14 20.93 36.78 -20.89
C THR A 14 20.43 35.34 -20.68
N VAL A 15 20.40 34.90 -19.43
CA VAL A 15 19.62 33.71 -19.05
C VAL A 15 18.15 34.08 -19.18
N VAL A 16 17.56 33.80 -20.33
CA VAL A 16 16.10 33.84 -20.52
C VAL A 16 15.49 32.70 -19.70
N ARG A 17 15.23 32.97 -18.43
CA ARG A 17 14.41 32.07 -17.61
C ARG A 17 12.97 32.35 -17.99
N ALA A 18 12.35 31.44 -18.75
CA ALA A 18 10.94 31.51 -19.05
C ALA A 18 10.14 31.70 -17.74
N PRO A 19 9.20 32.67 -17.68
CA PRO A 19 8.36 32.83 -16.51
C PRO A 19 7.51 31.57 -16.40
N GLN A 20 7.80 30.71 -15.43
CA GLN A 20 6.84 29.67 -15.08
C GLN A 20 5.58 30.38 -14.59
N THR A 21 4.51 30.26 -15.36
CA THR A 21 3.18 30.63 -14.93
C THR A 21 2.86 29.79 -13.70
N ALA A 22 3.03 30.38 -12.52
CA ALA A 22 2.52 29.81 -11.30
C ALA A 22 0.99 29.91 -11.35
N GLN A 23 0.35 29.04 -12.12
CA GLN A 23 -1.06 28.76 -11.95
C GLN A 23 -1.21 28.18 -10.55
N ARG A 24 -1.46 29.06 -9.59
CA ARG A 24 -2.08 28.66 -8.33
C ARG A 24 -3.50 28.22 -8.71
N THR A 25 -3.66 26.95 -8.99
CA THR A 25 -4.98 26.33 -9.01
C THR A 25 -5.54 26.50 -7.60
N PHE A 26 -6.49 27.43 -7.44
CA PHE A 26 -7.36 27.43 -6.28
C PHE A 26 -8.30 26.24 -6.48
N THR A 27 -7.91 25.08 -5.96
CA THR A 27 -8.83 23.93 -5.86
C THR A 27 -9.96 24.32 -4.91
N THR A 28 -11.16 24.49 -5.46
CA THR A 28 -12.40 24.79 -4.73
C THR A 28 -13.05 23.56 -4.11
N THR A 29 -12.49 22.37 -4.31
CA THR A 29 -12.91 21.17 -3.60
C THR A 29 -12.36 21.22 -2.18
N ALA A 30 -13.19 21.68 -1.24
CA ALA A 30 -12.96 21.49 0.18
C ALA A 30 -12.86 19.98 0.43
N THR A 31 -11.66 19.47 0.67
CA THR A 31 -11.52 18.14 1.25
C THR A 31 -12.18 18.21 2.62
N LEU A 32 -13.21 17.38 2.88
CA LEU A 32 -13.98 17.36 4.13
C LEU A 32 -13.13 17.14 5.41
N TYR A 33 -11.81 16.94 5.25
CA TYR A 33 -10.82 16.77 6.31
C TYR A 33 -9.57 17.59 6.02
N ASN A 34 -9.07 18.28 7.03
CA ASN A 34 -7.85 19.06 6.91
C ASN A 34 -6.61 18.16 6.91
N LYS A 35 -5.79 18.29 5.85
CA LYS A 35 -4.47 17.63 5.78
C LYS A 35 -3.59 18.08 6.95
N ASN A 36 -2.68 17.20 7.38
CA ASN A 36 -1.75 17.47 8.47
C ASN A 36 -0.98 18.80 8.24
N PRO A 37 -1.22 19.85 9.05
CA PRO A 37 -0.65 21.17 8.81
C PRO A 37 0.85 21.25 9.15
N LEU A 38 1.40 20.24 9.84
CA LEU A 38 2.83 20.08 10.10
C LEU A 38 3.56 19.33 8.98
N GLN A 39 2.84 18.77 8.00
CA GLN A 39 3.45 18.04 6.90
C GLN A 39 4.28 18.99 6.01
N ARG A 40 5.53 18.61 5.73
CA ARG A 40 6.41 19.38 4.85
C ARG A 40 5.91 19.27 3.40
N ARG A 41 5.79 20.40 2.70
CA ARG A 41 5.40 20.45 1.27
C ARG A 41 6.42 19.84 0.30
N LYS A 42 7.67 19.64 0.72
CA LYS A 42 8.73 19.01 -0.10
C LYS A 42 9.45 17.97 0.73
N GLY A 43 9.45 16.73 0.24
CA GLY A 43 9.92 15.54 0.91
C GLY A 43 11.41 15.60 1.23
N GLY A 44 11.74 15.19 2.44
CA GLY A 44 13.07 14.80 2.87
C GLY A 44 12.87 13.74 3.92
N ASP A 45 13.47 12.57 3.71
CA ASP A 45 13.36 11.44 4.62
C ASP A 45 14.21 11.72 5.86
N LEU A 46 13.56 11.99 7.00
CA LEU A 46 14.18 11.75 8.29
C LEU A 46 14.09 10.23 8.43
N GLY A 47 15.20 9.52 8.22
CA GLY A 47 15.26 8.07 7.99
C GLY A 47 14.28 7.21 8.82
N SER A 48 13.96 6.04 8.29
CA SER A 48 12.92 5.06 8.68
C SER A 48 12.76 4.66 10.16
N HIS A 49 13.61 5.12 11.08
CA HIS A 49 13.70 4.64 12.46
C HIS A 49 13.08 5.56 13.53
N LEU A 50 12.66 6.80 13.20
CA LEU A 50 11.87 7.64 14.12
C LEU A 50 10.42 7.76 13.64
N PRO A 51 9.43 7.90 14.56
CA PRO A 51 8.06 8.17 14.17
C PRO A 51 8.00 9.48 13.39
N LYS A 52 7.82 9.35 12.06
CA LYS A 52 8.04 10.37 11.03
C LYS A 52 7.19 11.63 11.19
N HIS A 53 6.05 11.54 11.87
CA HIS A 53 5.14 12.66 12.14
C HIS A 53 4.42 12.49 13.49
N VAL A 54 4.21 13.60 14.22
CA VAL A 54 3.42 13.62 15.48
C VAL A 54 1.93 13.40 15.19
N ILE A 55 1.46 13.99 14.10
CA ILE A 55 0.12 13.79 13.52
C ILE A 55 0.30 12.84 12.32
N SER A 56 -0.60 11.88 12.12
CA SER A 56 -0.57 10.99 10.93
C SER A 56 -0.58 11.80 9.61
N LYS A 57 -0.24 11.18 8.47
CA LYS A 57 -0.20 11.90 7.17
C LYS A 57 -1.59 12.33 6.71
N ASP A 58 -2.53 11.40 6.73
CA ASP A 58 -3.91 11.60 6.29
C ASP A 58 -4.90 11.34 7.46
N PRO A 59 -4.89 12.20 8.50
CA PRO A 59 -5.78 12.05 9.64
C PRO A 59 -7.18 12.60 9.31
N HIS A 60 -8.22 11.93 9.80
CA HIS A 60 -9.60 12.40 9.72
C HIS A 60 -9.86 13.49 10.80
N ILE A 61 -9.32 14.69 10.58
CA ILE A 61 -9.44 15.81 11.52
C ILE A 61 -10.67 16.65 11.14
N PRO A 62 -11.59 16.90 12.08
CA PRO A 62 -12.71 17.82 11.85
C PRO A 62 -12.25 19.21 11.46
N ASP A 63 -13.08 19.91 10.70
CA ASP A 63 -12.81 21.30 10.34
C ASP A 63 -12.68 22.19 11.57
N TYR A 64 -11.66 23.03 11.55
CA TYR A 64 -11.47 24.00 12.61
C TYR A 64 -12.57 25.07 12.52
N PRO A 65 -13.33 25.36 13.62
CA PRO A 65 -14.53 26.21 13.55
C PRO A 65 -14.30 27.61 12.95
N TYR A 66 -13.09 28.16 13.10
CA TYR A 66 -12.74 29.50 12.62
C TYR A 66 -11.92 29.49 11.32
N GLY A 67 -11.65 28.31 10.76
CA GLY A 67 -10.87 28.13 9.54
C GLY A 67 -9.41 28.62 9.63
N ASP A 68 -8.72 28.54 8.49
CA ASP A 68 -7.32 28.95 8.36
C ASP A 68 -7.14 30.48 8.41
N HIS A 69 -6.05 30.97 9.01
CA HIS A 69 -5.75 32.41 8.95
C HIS A 69 -5.37 32.84 7.52
N ALA A 70 -6.18 33.72 6.94
CA ALA A 70 -5.98 34.21 5.58
C ALA A 70 -4.80 35.18 5.45
N LEU A 71 -4.68 36.13 6.40
CA LEU A 71 -3.71 37.23 6.34
C LEU A 71 -2.31 36.82 6.79
N PHE A 72 -2.20 36.24 8.00
CA PHE A 72 -0.92 35.85 8.58
C PHE A 72 -0.72 34.33 8.56
N LYS A 73 -0.56 33.77 7.35
CA LYS A 73 -0.42 32.31 7.10
C LYS A 73 0.74 31.63 7.84
N GLN A 74 1.70 32.41 8.34
CA GLN A 74 2.75 31.88 9.20
C GLN A 74 2.16 31.31 10.51
N ALA A 75 1.10 31.94 11.04
CA ALA A 75 0.43 31.50 12.26
C ALA A 75 -0.22 30.13 12.12
N ASN A 76 -0.70 29.75 10.93
CA ASN A 76 -1.30 28.42 10.72
C ASN A 76 -0.36 27.26 11.09
N LYS A 77 0.97 27.48 11.10
CA LYS A 77 2.00 26.45 11.31
C LYS A 77 2.48 26.32 12.77
N GLY A 78 1.90 27.04 13.72
CA GLY A 78 2.33 26.99 15.11
C GLY A 78 1.32 27.62 16.07
N LEU A 79 1.71 27.81 17.32
CA LEU A 79 0.85 28.34 18.37
C LEU A 79 1.15 29.83 18.56
N TYR A 80 0.25 30.68 18.08
CA TYR A 80 0.45 32.14 18.06
C TYR A 80 -0.43 32.90 19.06
N GLY A 81 -1.52 32.30 19.55
CA GLY A 81 -2.39 32.93 20.54
C GLY A 81 -3.03 34.21 20.01
N GLU A 82 -3.62 34.13 18.81
CA GLU A 82 -4.19 35.26 18.04
C GLU A 82 -3.21 36.40 17.67
N GLN A 83 -1.94 36.31 18.07
CA GLN A 83 -0.95 37.34 17.76
C GLN A 83 -0.62 37.34 16.26
N THR A 84 -1.00 38.42 15.61
CA THR A 84 -0.72 38.67 14.19
C THR A 84 0.33 39.77 14.02
N ILE A 85 0.81 39.94 12.79
CA ILE A 85 1.66 41.07 12.44
C ILE A 85 0.82 42.35 12.41
N GLN A 86 1.26 43.37 13.14
CA GLN A 86 0.63 44.68 13.12
C GLN A 86 1.40 45.62 12.20
N PHE A 87 0.68 46.51 11.52
CA PHE A 87 1.26 47.53 10.65
C PHE A 87 0.91 48.92 11.16
N GLY A 88 1.85 49.85 11.03
CA GLY A 88 1.63 51.24 11.41
C GLY A 88 2.78 52.12 10.93
N ASN A 89 2.97 53.25 11.61
CA ASN A 89 3.95 54.24 11.21
C ASN A 89 4.99 54.45 12.32
N ASN A 90 6.24 54.66 11.93
CA ASN A 90 7.20 55.39 12.75
C ASN A 90 6.92 56.88 12.57
N VAL A 91 6.86 57.62 13.67
CA VAL A 91 6.58 59.06 13.67
C VAL A 91 7.82 59.77 14.20
N SER A 92 8.45 60.59 13.36
CA SER A 92 9.60 61.38 13.78
C SER A 92 9.19 62.41 14.83
N ARG A 93 9.96 62.55 15.91
CA ARG A 93 9.65 63.46 17.02
C ARG A 93 9.54 64.94 16.63
N LYS A 94 10.28 65.39 15.60
CA LYS A 94 10.37 66.81 15.23
C LYS A 94 9.41 67.21 14.11
N THR A 95 9.36 66.42 13.04
CA THR A 95 8.61 66.75 11.81
C THR A 95 7.34 65.93 11.63
N GLU A 96 7.02 65.06 12.59
CA GLU A 96 5.89 64.11 12.55
C GLU A 96 5.77 63.29 11.24
N THR A 97 6.87 63.17 10.51
CA THR A 97 6.95 62.43 9.26
C THR A 97 6.68 60.96 9.52
N LYS A 98 5.66 60.42 8.83
CA LYS A 98 5.16 59.06 9.01
C LYS A 98 5.84 58.13 8.01
N THR A 99 6.62 57.17 8.51
CA THR A 99 7.23 56.11 7.67
C THR A 99 6.63 54.75 8.04
N ARG A 100 6.34 53.89 7.06
CA ARG A 100 5.70 52.58 7.31
C ARG A 100 6.62 51.67 8.12
N ARG A 101 6.06 51.01 9.14
CA ARG A 101 6.72 49.96 9.94
C ARG A 101 5.77 48.80 10.21
N LYS A 102 6.33 47.71 10.71
CA LYS A 102 5.58 46.52 11.15
C LYS A 102 6.07 46.09 12.53
N TRP A 103 5.17 45.55 13.34
CA TRP A 103 5.49 44.90 14.62
C TRP A 103 5.17 43.42 14.50
N THR A 104 6.21 42.60 14.59
CA THR A 104 6.09 41.14 14.56
C THR A 104 6.03 40.58 15.97
N PRO A 105 5.21 39.55 16.22
CA PRO A 105 5.25 38.87 17.52
C PRO A 105 6.61 38.19 17.73
N ASN A 106 7.01 38.02 18.99
CA ASN A 106 8.25 37.33 19.35
C ASN A 106 8.05 35.81 19.21
N VAL A 107 8.37 35.27 18.03
CA VAL A 107 8.20 33.86 17.68
C VAL A 107 9.49 33.08 17.97
N LEU A 108 9.37 32.00 18.73
CA LEU A 108 10.46 31.10 19.09
C LEU A 108 10.21 29.71 18.48
N SER A 109 11.27 29.01 18.06
CA SER A 109 11.17 27.58 17.74
C SER A 109 11.61 26.76 18.94
N LYS A 110 10.67 26.04 19.57
CA LYS A 110 10.92 25.28 20.79
C LYS A 110 10.35 23.87 20.68
N SER A 111 10.96 22.97 21.44
CA SER A 111 10.56 21.57 21.54
C SER A 111 9.86 21.34 22.86
N LEU A 112 8.54 21.22 22.81
CA LEU A 112 7.67 21.07 23.97
C LEU A 112 7.35 19.59 24.19
N TYR A 113 7.38 19.12 25.43
CA TYR A 113 7.03 17.74 25.73
C TYR A 113 5.51 17.61 25.90
N SER A 114 4.93 16.60 25.26
CA SER A 114 3.55 16.16 25.46
C SER A 114 3.57 14.86 26.27
N VAL A 115 2.85 14.85 27.38
CA VAL A 115 2.77 13.74 28.33
C VAL A 115 1.95 12.61 27.70
N ALA A 116 0.76 12.92 27.19
CA ALA A 116 -0.14 11.93 26.59
C ALA A 116 0.44 11.29 25.31
N LEU A 117 1.25 12.03 24.55
CA LEU A 117 1.92 11.51 23.35
C LEU A 117 3.29 10.87 23.65
N LYS A 118 3.83 11.08 24.85
CA LYS A 118 5.17 10.64 25.29
C LYS A 118 6.27 11.07 24.31
N LYS A 119 6.10 12.26 23.71
CA LYS A 119 6.96 12.77 22.61
C LYS A 119 7.20 14.26 22.76
N ARG A 120 8.37 14.72 22.31
CA ARG A 120 8.66 16.14 22.15
C ARG A 120 8.23 16.64 20.78
N ILE A 121 7.43 17.70 20.75
CA ILE A 121 6.88 18.31 19.55
C ILE A 121 7.63 19.62 19.29
N LYS A 122 8.27 19.75 18.13
CA LYS A 122 8.94 20.98 17.73
C LYS A 122 7.94 21.91 17.05
N LEU A 123 7.62 23.02 17.70
CA LEU A 123 6.65 24.01 17.22
C LEU A 123 7.27 25.41 17.10
N LYS A 124 6.64 26.25 16.29
CA LYS A 124 6.80 27.71 16.39
C LYS A 124 5.77 28.21 17.40
N VAL A 125 6.23 28.91 18.42
CA VAL A 125 5.40 29.36 19.54
C VAL A 125 5.77 30.80 19.87
N THR A 126 4.79 31.67 20.12
CA THR A 126 5.08 33.03 20.58
C THR A 126 5.51 33.03 22.05
N ALA A 127 6.35 33.99 22.45
CA ALA A 127 6.81 34.07 23.84
C ALA A 127 5.65 34.22 24.84
N ASN A 128 4.54 34.84 24.45
CA ASN A 128 3.34 34.93 25.28
C ASN A 128 2.68 33.56 25.47
N VAL A 129 2.52 32.79 24.38
CA VAL A 129 1.96 31.43 24.46
C VAL A 129 2.87 30.50 25.26
N MET A 130 4.19 30.67 25.19
CA MET A 130 5.12 29.92 26.04
C MET A 130 4.82 30.14 27.53
N LYS A 131 4.64 31.41 27.94
CA LYS A 131 4.29 31.74 29.33
C LYS A 131 2.94 31.13 29.73
N THR A 132 1.95 31.11 28.83
CA THR A 132 0.65 30.48 29.14
C THR A 132 0.75 28.98 29.28
N ILE A 133 1.57 28.31 28.46
CA ILE A 133 1.83 26.87 28.54
C ILE A 133 2.46 26.54 29.89
N ASP A 134 3.48 27.30 30.32
CA ASP A 134 4.13 27.09 31.61
C ASP A 134 3.18 27.35 32.77
N ARG A 135 2.35 28.41 32.70
CA ARG A 135 1.35 28.73 33.71
C ARG A 135 0.26 27.65 33.85
N GLU A 136 -0.12 27.01 32.75
CA GLU A 136 -1.15 25.96 32.73
C GLU A 136 -0.57 24.57 33.03
N GLY A 137 0.75 24.45 33.18
CA GLY A 137 1.41 23.21 33.59
C GLY A 137 1.80 22.27 32.45
N GLY A 138 1.77 22.72 31.20
CA GLY A 138 2.24 21.93 30.06
C GLY A 138 1.49 22.17 28.76
N LEU A 139 2.00 21.55 27.68
CA LEU A 139 1.41 21.69 26.35
C LEU A 139 0.02 21.03 26.27
N ASP A 140 -0.16 19.88 26.92
CA ASP A 140 -1.40 19.11 26.81
C ASP A 140 -2.56 19.86 27.49
N GLU A 141 -2.34 20.43 28.68
CA GLU A 141 -3.33 21.28 29.39
C GLU A 141 -3.67 22.53 28.57
N TYR A 142 -2.67 23.14 27.92
CA TYR A 142 -2.91 24.27 27.04
C TYR A 142 -3.83 23.91 25.85
N LEU A 143 -3.65 22.73 25.27
CA LEU A 143 -4.45 22.28 24.11
C LEU A 143 -5.85 21.79 24.50
N LEU A 144 -6.01 21.17 25.68
CA LEU A 144 -7.27 20.58 26.13
C LEU A 144 -8.23 21.57 26.78
N LYS A 145 -7.76 22.76 27.18
CA LYS A 145 -8.60 23.78 27.81
C LYS A 145 -9.78 24.19 26.91
N ASP A 146 -10.99 24.08 27.46
CA ASP A 146 -12.23 24.16 26.69
C ASP A 146 -12.83 25.57 26.54
N SER A 147 -12.05 26.63 26.79
CA SER A 147 -12.59 27.98 26.62
C SER A 147 -12.73 28.36 25.14
N VAL A 148 -13.81 29.08 24.80
CA VAL A 148 -14.03 29.59 23.42
C VAL A 148 -12.85 30.44 22.95
N GLN A 149 -12.28 31.25 23.84
CA GLN A 149 -11.06 32.03 23.56
C GLN A 149 -9.87 31.12 23.26
N ARG A 150 -9.68 30.03 24.02
CA ARG A 150 -8.59 29.08 23.74
C ARG A 150 -8.76 28.46 22.37
N VAL A 151 -9.97 28.03 22.00
CA VAL A 151 -10.22 27.45 20.67
C VAL A 151 -9.75 28.41 19.59
N LYS A 152 -10.07 29.70 19.69
CA LYS A 152 -9.62 30.73 18.73
C LYS A 152 -8.09 30.92 18.71
N GLU A 153 -7.45 30.89 19.88
CA GLU A 153 -6.00 31.04 20.05
C GLU A 153 -5.16 29.91 19.44
N LEU A 154 -5.71 28.68 19.37
CA LEU A 154 -5.00 27.48 18.91
C LEU A 154 -4.58 27.56 17.44
N GLY A 155 -5.47 28.11 16.60
CA GLY A 155 -5.35 28.02 15.14
C GLY A 155 -5.42 26.57 14.61
N PRO A 156 -5.22 26.38 13.29
CA PRO A 156 -5.40 25.07 12.64
C PRO A 156 -4.43 23.98 13.14
N THR A 157 -3.16 24.33 13.40
CA THR A 157 -2.18 23.38 13.95
C THR A 157 -2.49 23.01 15.39
N GLY A 158 -2.86 23.97 16.23
CA GLY A 158 -3.28 23.71 17.60
C GLY A 158 -4.53 22.84 17.65
N TRP A 159 -5.50 23.09 16.76
CA TRP A 159 -6.70 22.27 16.61
C TRP A 159 -6.38 20.83 16.23
N ALA A 160 -5.51 20.64 15.23
CA ALA A 160 -5.07 19.32 14.82
C ALA A 160 -4.36 18.57 15.97
N LEU A 161 -3.50 19.25 16.73
CA LEU A 161 -2.84 18.67 17.91
C LEU A 161 -3.84 18.32 19.01
N ARG A 162 -4.79 19.22 19.32
CA ARG A 162 -5.88 18.97 20.29
C ARG A 162 -6.67 17.72 19.92
N TRP A 163 -7.08 17.60 18.65
CA TRP A 163 -7.79 16.42 18.18
C TRP A 163 -6.95 15.15 18.33
N THR A 164 -5.66 15.17 17.93
CA THR A 164 -4.79 13.99 18.09
C THR A 164 -4.57 13.58 19.55
N LEU A 165 -4.59 14.54 20.48
CA LEU A 165 -4.51 14.26 21.91
C LEU A 165 -5.80 13.63 22.43
N MET A 166 -6.95 14.14 22.00
CA MET A 166 -8.27 13.59 22.39
C MET A 166 -8.48 12.14 21.96
N GLN A 167 -7.78 11.66 20.94
CA GLN A 167 -7.82 10.24 20.53
C GLN A 167 -6.99 9.30 21.42
N LYS A 168 -6.20 9.82 22.36
CA LYS A 168 -5.35 8.97 23.22
C LYS A 168 -6.18 8.37 24.36
N PRO A 169 -5.95 7.10 24.73
CA PRO A 169 -6.72 6.43 25.79
C PRO A 169 -6.62 7.17 27.12
N GLU A 170 -5.41 7.62 27.48
CA GLU A 170 -5.16 8.38 28.72
C GLU A 170 -6.04 9.65 28.82
N VAL A 171 -6.29 10.31 27.68
CA VAL A 171 -7.12 11.53 27.61
C VAL A 171 -8.61 11.17 27.58
N ILE A 172 -8.99 10.13 26.83
CA ILE A 172 -10.37 9.62 26.79
C ILE A 172 -10.82 9.23 28.21
N ASP A 173 -9.99 8.49 28.94
CA ASP A 173 -10.31 8.03 30.29
C ASP A 173 -10.49 9.21 31.26
N ARG A 174 -9.62 10.23 31.16
CA ARG A 174 -9.76 11.49 31.91
C ARG A 174 -11.08 12.20 31.60
N LEU A 175 -11.39 12.41 30.32
CA LEU A 175 -12.63 13.08 29.91
C LEU A 175 -13.88 12.32 30.35
N ARG A 176 -13.84 10.99 30.32
CA ARG A 176 -14.93 10.14 30.82
C ARG A 176 -15.11 10.28 32.33
N ALA A 177 -14.01 10.32 33.09
CA ALA A 177 -14.06 10.54 34.54
C ALA A 177 -14.60 11.93 34.89
N GLU A 178 -14.17 12.97 34.19
CA GLU A 178 -14.69 14.34 34.34
C GLU A 178 -16.20 14.40 34.00
N ALA A 179 -16.62 13.78 32.90
CA ALA A 179 -18.03 13.73 32.51
C ALA A 179 -18.90 12.95 33.52
N ALA A 180 -18.39 11.83 34.05
CA ALA A 180 -19.07 11.08 35.09
C ALA A 180 -19.19 11.89 36.40
N ALA A 181 -18.15 12.66 36.76
CA ALA A 181 -18.19 13.55 37.91
C ALA A 181 -19.19 14.69 37.74
N LEU A 182 -19.44 15.14 36.51
CA LEU A 182 -20.47 16.11 36.16
C LEU A 182 -21.89 15.50 36.11
N GLY A 183 -22.04 14.19 36.35
CA GLY A 183 -23.33 13.50 36.36
C GLY A 183 -23.91 13.23 34.97
N ILE A 184 -23.07 13.24 33.92
CA ILE A 184 -23.50 12.94 32.55
C ILE A 184 -23.77 11.43 32.44
N ASP A 185 -24.86 11.06 31.75
CA ASP A 185 -25.25 9.66 31.59
C ASP A 185 -24.19 8.84 30.83
N GLN A 186 -23.96 7.61 31.26
CA GLN A 186 -22.93 6.73 30.70
C GLN A 186 -23.16 6.44 29.21
N ALA A 187 -24.40 6.38 28.74
CA ALA A 187 -24.67 6.16 27.31
C ALA A 187 -24.23 7.37 26.47
N THR A 188 -24.48 8.59 26.97
CA THR A 188 -24.03 9.81 26.29
C THR A 188 -22.50 9.94 26.29
N ILE A 189 -21.82 9.58 27.39
CA ILE A 189 -20.36 9.52 27.48
C ILE A 189 -19.80 8.51 26.47
N ASN A 190 -20.39 7.32 26.38
CA ASN A 190 -19.98 6.27 25.46
C ASN A 190 -20.13 6.68 23.99
N LYS A 191 -21.18 7.45 23.67
CA LYS A 191 -21.42 7.98 22.33
C LYS A 191 -20.39 9.04 21.94
N GLN A 192 -20.08 9.97 22.85
CA GLN A 192 -19.18 11.10 22.57
C GLN A 192 -17.70 10.70 22.62
N TRP A 193 -17.31 9.89 23.60
CA TRP A 193 -15.94 9.44 23.84
C TRP A 193 -15.87 7.91 23.96
N PRO A 194 -15.96 7.19 22.82
CA PRO A 194 -15.88 5.74 22.83
C PRO A 194 -14.48 5.28 23.24
N THR A 195 -14.40 4.25 24.08
CA THR A 195 -13.10 3.66 24.45
C THR A 195 -12.47 2.97 23.24
N PRO A 196 -11.13 2.76 23.20
CA PRO A 196 -10.48 2.07 22.07
C PRO A 196 -11.05 0.67 21.80
N ALA A 197 -11.56 -0.02 22.82
CA ALA A 197 -12.25 -1.30 22.64
C ALA A 197 -13.61 -1.12 21.95
N MET A 198 -14.39 -0.12 22.36
CA MET A 198 -15.66 0.23 21.72
C MET A 198 -15.46 0.72 20.29
N GLN A 199 -14.43 1.53 20.02
CA GLN A 199 -14.07 1.94 18.66
C GLN A 199 -13.72 0.73 17.78
N LYS A 200 -12.97 -0.24 18.31
CA LYS A 200 -12.69 -1.50 17.61
C LYS A 200 -13.96 -2.30 17.35
N GLN A 201 -14.87 -2.38 18.33
CA GLN A 201 -16.15 -3.05 18.19
C GLN A 201 -17.07 -2.37 17.18
N GLN A 202 -17.16 -1.03 17.21
CA GLN A 202 -17.89 -0.24 16.21
C GLN A 202 -17.29 -0.45 14.83
N SER A 203 -15.98 -0.34 14.66
CA SER A 203 -15.33 -0.64 13.37
C SER A 203 -15.53 -2.09 12.93
N TYR A 204 -15.67 -3.04 13.86
CA TYR A 204 -15.96 -4.43 13.55
C TYR A 204 -17.42 -4.60 13.15
N ALA A 205 -18.35 -4.00 13.88
CA ALA A 205 -19.77 -3.99 13.59
C ALA A 205 -20.06 -3.28 12.26
N ASP A 206 -19.44 -2.13 11.98
CA ASP A 206 -19.54 -1.44 10.70
C ASP A 206 -18.98 -2.30 9.56
N ARG A 207 -17.89 -3.04 9.79
CA ARG A 207 -17.36 -4.01 8.82
C ARG A 207 -18.28 -5.21 8.63
N VAL A 208 -18.90 -5.70 9.70
CA VAL A 208 -19.87 -6.82 9.66
C VAL A 208 -21.15 -6.37 8.98
N LEU A 209 -21.71 -5.21 9.33
CA LEU A 209 -22.87 -4.60 8.69
C LEU A 209 -22.60 -4.25 7.23
N ALA A 210 -21.40 -3.76 6.90
CA ALA A 210 -20.99 -3.59 5.50
C ALA A 210 -20.93 -4.95 4.79
N ARG A 211 -20.39 -5.99 5.44
CA ARG A 211 -20.35 -7.35 4.90
C ARG A 211 -21.73 -7.99 4.79
N GLU A 212 -22.63 -7.76 5.74
CA GLU A 212 -24.01 -8.23 5.75
C GLU A 212 -24.86 -7.49 4.73
N ALA A 213 -24.67 -6.18 4.56
CA ALA A 213 -25.28 -5.41 3.48
C ALA A 213 -24.78 -5.90 2.10
N LEU A 214 -23.51 -6.27 1.99
CA LEU A 214 -22.95 -6.92 0.80
C LEU A 214 -23.54 -8.32 0.57
N LEU A 215 -23.73 -9.12 1.62
CA LEU A 215 -24.35 -10.45 1.54
C LEU A 215 -25.85 -10.39 1.26
N ALA A 216 -26.57 -9.42 1.83
CA ALA A 216 -27.99 -9.18 1.57
C ALA A 216 -28.23 -8.67 0.15
N GLN A 217 -27.29 -7.90 -0.42
CA GLN A 217 -27.28 -7.59 -1.85
C GLN A 217 -26.91 -8.81 -2.73
N ALA A 218 -26.22 -9.81 -2.18
CA ALA A 218 -25.83 -11.04 -2.89
C ALA A 218 -26.85 -12.19 -2.75
N GLY A 219 -27.89 -12.03 -1.93
CA GLY A 219 -28.86 -13.07 -1.60
C GLY A 219 -30.08 -13.16 -2.52
N GLU A 220 -29.90 -13.63 -3.75
CA GLU A 220 -30.87 -14.48 -4.47
C GLU A 220 -30.09 -15.64 -5.11
N ALA A 221 -29.72 -16.62 -4.29
CA ALA A 221 -29.51 -18.03 -4.65
C ALA A 221 -28.86 -18.76 -3.46
N GLU A 222 -29.68 -19.52 -2.72
CA GLU A 222 -29.17 -20.68 -1.98
C GLU A 222 -29.23 -21.88 -2.92
N ASP A 223 -28.15 -22.65 -3.00
CA ASP A 223 -28.19 -24.11 -2.89
C ASP A 223 -26.77 -24.65 -2.65
N VAL A 224 -26.68 -25.46 -1.59
CA VAL A 224 -25.50 -26.13 -1.04
C VAL A 224 -25.33 -27.48 -1.75
N GLU A 225 -24.11 -27.80 -2.23
CA GLU A 225 -23.45 -29.09 -1.94
C GLU A 225 -22.05 -29.25 -2.54
N GLN A 226 -21.17 -29.82 -1.70
CA GLN A 226 -19.99 -30.67 -2.00
C GLN A 226 -18.83 -29.98 -2.75
N GLY A 227 -17.66 -29.78 -2.15
CA GLY A 227 -16.89 -30.75 -1.39
C GLY A 227 -15.55 -30.92 -2.10
N MET A 228 -14.45 -30.74 -1.37
CA MET A 228 -13.04 -30.66 -1.83
C MET A 228 -12.57 -29.27 -2.24
N TRP A 229 -11.34 -28.97 -1.82
CA TRP A 229 -10.62 -27.68 -1.84
C TRP A 229 -10.85 -26.77 -0.62
N ALA A 230 -10.42 -27.26 0.56
CA ALA A 230 -10.15 -26.40 1.70
C ALA A 230 -8.94 -25.49 1.39
N GLU A 231 -9.24 -24.21 1.19
CA GLU A 231 -8.32 -23.09 1.02
C GLU A 231 -7.36 -22.93 2.22
N GLU A 232 -6.08 -22.68 1.89
CA GLU A 232 -5.21 -21.84 2.70
C GLU A 232 -5.76 -20.41 2.66
N GLU A 233 -6.44 -19.97 3.72
CA GLU A 233 -6.62 -18.54 3.98
C GLU A 233 -6.06 -18.13 5.34
N GLY A 234 -5.05 -17.26 5.28
CA GLY A 234 -4.71 -16.33 6.35
C GLY A 234 -3.40 -15.59 6.10
N PRO A 235 -3.30 -14.32 6.49
CA PRO A 235 -4.20 -13.20 6.21
C PRO A 235 -3.72 -12.47 4.95
N GLU A 236 -4.63 -12.11 4.06
CA GLU A 236 -4.30 -11.11 3.05
C GLU A 236 -4.12 -9.76 3.77
N GLU A 237 -2.87 -9.33 3.90
CA GLU A 237 -2.57 -7.90 3.92
C GLU A 237 -2.97 -7.38 2.54
N GLU A 238 -4.15 -6.76 2.45
CA GLU A 238 -4.42 -5.84 1.36
C GLU A 238 -4.67 -4.44 1.91
N VAL A 239 -3.88 -3.54 1.35
CA VAL A 239 -3.87 -2.11 1.54
C VAL A 239 -5.24 -1.57 1.15
N GLU A 240 -5.97 -1.00 2.12
CA GLU A 240 -7.07 -0.10 1.84
C GLU A 240 -6.53 1.15 1.13
N GLY A 241 -6.92 1.32 -0.13
CA GLY A 241 -7.01 2.58 -0.83
C GLY A 241 -8.42 2.68 -1.39
N THR A 242 -9.21 3.58 -0.82
CA THR A 242 -10.60 3.88 -1.21
C THR A 242 -10.73 4.20 -2.69
N GLU A 243 -11.76 3.67 -3.35
CA GLU A 243 -12.58 4.45 -4.27
C GLU A 243 -13.99 3.85 -4.34
N SER A 244 -14.96 4.73 -4.09
CA SER A 244 -16.40 4.56 -3.92
C SER A 244 -17.08 3.75 -5.02
N THR A 245 -18.09 2.93 -4.64
CA THR A 245 -19.26 2.55 -5.44
C THR A 245 -19.16 2.77 -6.96
N ILE A 246 -18.64 1.80 -7.70
CA ILE A 246 -18.84 1.69 -9.16
C ILE A 246 -19.15 0.23 -9.47
N GLY A 247 -20.44 -0.12 -9.42
CA GLY A 247 -21.06 -1.22 -10.17
C GLY A 247 -20.67 -2.64 -9.80
N GLN A 248 -21.58 -3.35 -9.10
CA GLN A 248 -21.83 -4.79 -9.24
C GLN A 248 -20.59 -5.70 -9.21
N ALA A 249 -20.32 -6.37 -8.07
CA ALA A 249 -19.53 -7.60 -7.98
C ALA A 249 -18.70 -7.92 -9.24
N LEU A 250 -17.56 -7.24 -9.45
CA LEU A 250 -16.53 -7.76 -10.36
C LEU A 250 -16.35 -9.20 -9.92
N SER A 251 -16.70 -10.16 -10.78
CA SER A 251 -16.86 -11.55 -10.37
C SER A 251 -15.66 -11.98 -9.54
N GLU A 252 -15.79 -12.80 -8.50
CA GLU A 252 -14.64 -13.22 -7.69
C GLU A 252 -13.47 -13.72 -8.55
N GLN A 253 -13.79 -14.25 -9.74
CA GLN A 253 -12.86 -14.60 -10.81
C GLN A 253 -12.06 -13.40 -11.35
N GLU A 254 -12.67 -12.24 -11.57
CA GLU A 254 -11.98 -11.00 -11.94
C GLU A 254 -11.04 -10.52 -10.84
N ILE A 255 -11.44 -10.54 -9.57
CA ILE A 255 -10.56 -10.15 -8.45
C ILE A 255 -9.35 -11.09 -8.37
N LYS A 256 -9.60 -12.41 -8.38
CA LYS A 256 -8.54 -13.45 -8.41
C LYS A 256 -7.64 -13.30 -9.63
N ALA A 257 -8.19 -12.99 -10.80
CA ALA A 257 -7.44 -12.77 -12.03
C ALA A 257 -6.56 -11.51 -11.95
N ARG A 258 -7.06 -10.40 -11.40
CA ARG A 258 -6.30 -9.16 -11.22
C ARG A 258 -5.11 -9.38 -10.29
N LYS A 259 -5.33 -10.03 -9.14
CA LYS A 259 -4.28 -10.36 -8.18
C LYS A 259 -3.22 -11.28 -8.78
N LYS A 260 -3.66 -12.31 -9.52
CA LYS A 260 -2.78 -13.24 -10.23
C LYS A 260 -1.95 -12.53 -11.30
N ALA A 261 -2.58 -11.70 -12.14
CA ALA A 261 -1.92 -10.95 -13.20
C ALA A 261 -0.86 -9.98 -12.63
N HIS A 262 -1.19 -9.28 -11.53
CA HIS A 262 -0.25 -8.41 -10.83
C HIS A 262 1.00 -9.20 -10.35
N GLY A 263 0.79 -10.34 -9.68
CA GLY A 263 1.88 -11.19 -9.20
C GLY A 263 2.73 -11.78 -10.33
N GLU A 264 2.09 -12.22 -11.42
CA GLU A 264 2.77 -12.72 -12.63
C GLU A 264 3.69 -11.65 -13.22
N TYR A 265 3.19 -10.43 -13.43
CA TYR A 265 3.98 -9.33 -13.99
C TYR A 265 5.16 -8.93 -13.12
N MET A 266 4.94 -8.79 -11.80
CA MET A 266 6.02 -8.41 -10.86
C MET A 266 7.10 -9.49 -10.77
N SER A 267 6.70 -10.77 -10.79
CA SER A 267 7.64 -11.90 -10.83
C SER A 267 8.42 -11.94 -12.14
N ALA A 268 7.75 -11.75 -13.28
CA ALA A 268 8.37 -11.77 -14.61
C ALA A 268 9.35 -10.61 -14.82
N THR A 269 8.97 -9.38 -14.46
CA THR A 269 9.85 -8.20 -14.55
C THR A 269 11.08 -8.32 -13.66
N THR A 270 10.93 -8.84 -12.44
CA THR A 270 12.07 -9.09 -11.54
C THR A 270 13.01 -10.16 -12.11
N ALA A 271 12.47 -11.21 -12.73
CA ALA A 271 13.26 -12.23 -13.39
C ALA A 271 13.97 -11.69 -14.65
N ALA A 272 13.29 -10.91 -15.48
CA ALA A 272 13.86 -10.28 -16.67
C ALA A 272 15.08 -9.41 -16.33
N ARG A 273 14.94 -8.53 -15.33
CA ARG A 273 16.07 -7.71 -14.83
C ARG A 273 17.22 -8.57 -14.30
N ARG A 274 16.92 -9.70 -13.64
CA ARG A 274 17.94 -10.64 -13.15
C ARG A 274 18.69 -11.28 -14.31
N TYR A 275 17.98 -11.71 -15.37
CA TYR A 275 18.61 -12.30 -16.55
C TYR A 275 19.51 -11.33 -17.30
N LEU A 276 19.04 -10.08 -17.48
CA LEU A 276 19.85 -9.02 -18.06
C LEU A 276 21.09 -8.72 -17.21
N LYS A 277 20.92 -8.59 -15.88
CA LYS A 277 22.05 -8.35 -14.95
C LYS A 277 23.12 -9.45 -15.03
N HIS A 278 22.71 -10.72 -15.20
CA HIS A 278 23.64 -11.83 -15.37
C HIS A 278 24.18 -11.96 -16.81
N GLY A 279 23.62 -11.21 -17.77
CA GLY A 279 23.95 -11.28 -19.19
C GLY A 279 23.55 -12.60 -19.84
N TYR A 280 22.47 -13.21 -19.38
CA TYR A 280 21.87 -14.38 -20.04
C TYR A 280 20.99 -14.02 -21.22
N VAL A 281 20.62 -12.74 -21.32
CA VAL A 281 19.73 -12.19 -22.34
C VAL A 281 20.23 -10.79 -22.69
N ASP A 282 20.04 -10.37 -23.94
CA ASP A 282 20.59 -9.11 -24.47
C ASP A 282 19.59 -7.95 -24.34
N SER A 283 18.29 -8.23 -24.40
CA SER A 283 17.22 -7.23 -24.22
C SER A 283 16.33 -7.51 -23.00
N GLU A 284 15.73 -6.46 -22.44
CA GLU A 284 14.70 -6.60 -21.40
C GLU A 284 13.42 -7.29 -21.93
N GLU A 285 13.11 -7.14 -23.22
CA GLU A 285 11.94 -7.74 -23.86
C GLU A 285 12.09 -9.25 -24.00
N GLU A 286 13.23 -9.70 -24.53
CA GLU A 286 13.64 -11.11 -24.52
C GLU A 286 13.64 -11.65 -23.09
N GLY A 287 14.10 -10.84 -22.13
CA GLY A 287 14.13 -11.17 -20.71
C GLY A 287 12.74 -11.41 -20.12
N LEU A 288 11.75 -10.65 -20.57
CA LEU A 288 10.34 -10.84 -20.21
C LEU A 288 9.76 -12.10 -20.85
N LYS A 289 10.00 -12.32 -22.15
CA LYS A 289 9.55 -13.53 -22.86
C LYS A 289 10.07 -14.80 -22.18
N ILE A 290 11.38 -14.88 -21.91
CA ILE A 290 11.96 -16.08 -21.27
C ILE A 290 11.47 -16.24 -19.84
N ALA A 291 11.16 -15.14 -19.13
CA ALA A 291 10.62 -15.21 -17.78
C ALA A 291 9.25 -15.92 -17.77
N PHE A 292 8.36 -15.60 -18.71
CA PHE A 292 7.05 -16.27 -18.83
C PHE A 292 7.19 -17.71 -19.30
N VAL A 293 7.98 -17.98 -20.35
CA VAL A 293 8.23 -19.35 -20.84
C VAL A 293 8.71 -20.26 -19.71
N ARG A 294 9.68 -19.80 -18.91
CA ARG A 294 10.25 -20.54 -17.77
C ARG A 294 9.44 -20.44 -16.47
N GLN A 295 8.23 -19.91 -16.49
CA GLN A 295 7.43 -19.72 -15.28
C GLN A 295 7.24 -21.04 -14.51
N LYS A 296 6.87 -22.13 -15.19
CA LYS A 296 6.71 -23.46 -14.59
C LYS A 296 8.00 -23.97 -13.91
N GLU A 297 9.13 -23.85 -14.59
CA GLU A 297 10.44 -24.24 -14.01
C GLU A 297 10.77 -23.41 -12.76
N ARG A 298 10.48 -22.10 -12.80
CA ARG A 298 10.71 -21.20 -11.67
C ARG A 298 9.83 -21.55 -10.48
N THR A 299 8.55 -21.87 -10.71
CA THR A 299 7.63 -22.30 -9.65
C THR A 299 8.04 -23.65 -9.08
N ASP A 300 8.41 -24.61 -9.92
CA ASP A 300 8.85 -25.94 -9.46
C ASP A 300 10.14 -25.86 -8.64
N ALA A 301 11.10 -25.03 -9.06
CA ALA A 301 12.33 -24.77 -8.30
C ALA A 301 12.03 -24.10 -6.95
N HIS A 302 11.07 -23.18 -6.91
CA HIS A 302 10.61 -22.55 -5.67
C HIS A 302 10.01 -23.57 -4.71
N PHE A 303 9.07 -24.40 -5.19
CA PHE A 303 8.43 -25.44 -4.38
C PHE A 303 9.43 -26.48 -3.88
N LYS A 304 10.37 -26.94 -4.72
CA LYS A 304 11.46 -27.85 -4.30
C LYS A 304 12.33 -27.25 -3.21
N THR A 305 12.65 -25.95 -3.30
CA THR A 305 13.43 -25.25 -2.28
C THR A 305 12.66 -25.11 -0.97
N GLN A 306 11.36 -24.79 -1.05
CA GLN A 306 10.49 -24.75 0.12
C GLN A 306 10.35 -26.13 0.78
N ALA A 307 10.15 -27.19 0.00
CA ALA A 307 10.04 -28.56 0.51
C ALA A 307 11.31 -28.97 1.29
N ARG A 308 12.50 -28.76 0.69
CA ARG A 308 13.78 -29.02 1.36
C ARG A 308 13.95 -28.22 2.65
N PHE A 309 13.56 -26.95 2.64
CA PHE A 309 13.57 -26.13 3.84
C PHE A 309 12.59 -26.66 4.89
N THR A 310 11.39 -27.08 4.50
CA THR A 310 10.40 -27.63 5.43
C THR A 310 10.86 -28.94 6.06
N GLU A 311 11.52 -29.81 5.30
CA GLU A 311 12.14 -31.05 5.81
C GLU A 311 13.25 -30.73 6.80
N MET A 312 14.21 -29.89 6.40
CA MET A 312 15.30 -29.45 7.27
C MET A 312 14.80 -28.88 8.61
N VAL A 313 13.82 -27.98 8.59
CA VAL A 313 13.32 -27.33 9.81
C VAL A 313 12.42 -28.28 10.63
N LYS A 314 11.81 -29.28 10.00
CA LYS A 314 11.07 -30.33 10.72
C LYS A 314 12.02 -31.20 11.54
N ASP A 315 13.20 -31.50 11.02
CA ASP A 315 14.22 -32.29 11.71
C ASP A 315 14.92 -31.48 12.81
N MET A 316 15.08 -30.17 12.61
CA MET A 316 15.77 -29.28 13.57
C MET A 316 14.94 -28.93 14.82
N PHE A 317 13.61 -28.82 14.73
CA PHE A 317 12.77 -28.33 15.83
C PHE A 317 11.67 -29.31 16.20
N ALA A 318 11.67 -29.75 17.46
CA ALA A 318 10.64 -30.62 18.00
C ALA A 318 9.31 -29.86 18.19
N GLN A 319 8.21 -30.60 18.33
CA GLN A 319 6.90 -29.99 18.57
C GLN A 319 6.85 -29.22 19.90
N GLU A 320 7.65 -29.65 20.89
CA GLU A 320 7.72 -29.00 22.20
C GLU A 320 8.34 -27.61 22.12
N ASP A 321 9.43 -27.45 21.36
CA ASP A 321 10.07 -26.15 21.11
C ASP A 321 9.08 -25.17 20.45
N LEU A 322 8.29 -25.67 19.50
CA LEU A 322 7.26 -24.88 18.83
C LEU A 322 6.12 -24.49 19.77
N LYS A 323 5.73 -25.35 20.72
CA LYS A 323 4.75 -25.03 21.77
C LYS A 323 5.30 -23.96 22.71
N ALA A 324 6.56 -24.06 23.12
CA ALA A 324 7.22 -23.08 23.96
C ALA A 324 7.33 -21.72 23.25
N LEU A 325 7.74 -21.71 21.98
CA LEU A 325 7.82 -20.52 21.14
C LEU A 325 6.43 -19.88 20.95
N LYS A 326 5.40 -20.70 20.68
CA LYS A 326 4.01 -20.23 20.58
C LYS A 326 3.52 -19.58 21.87
N LYS A 327 3.89 -20.11 23.05
CA LYS A 327 3.55 -19.54 24.36
C LYS A 327 4.29 -18.22 24.64
N ARG A 328 5.54 -18.10 24.19
CA ARG A 328 6.36 -16.90 24.36
C ARG A 328 5.91 -15.74 23.46
N LEU A 329 5.47 -16.04 22.24
CA LEU A 329 5.00 -15.03 21.29
C LEU A 329 3.64 -14.48 21.72
N LYS A 330 3.52 -13.15 21.81
CA LYS A 330 2.26 -12.47 22.17
C LYS A 330 1.16 -12.70 21.12
N ASN A 331 1.53 -12.71 19.84
CA ASN A 331 0.65 -12.99 18.70
C ASN A 331 1.29 -14.06 17.81
N PRO A 332 1.13 -15.36 18.13
CA PRO A 332 1.75 -16.41 17.33
C PRO A 332 1.03 -16.58 15.98
N PRO A 333 1.76 -16.82 14.88
CA PRO A 333 1.14 -17.16 13.60
C PRO A 333 0.34 -18.47 13.71
N LYS A 334 -0.75 -18.57 12.93
CA LYS A 334 -1.66 -19.73 12.95
C LYS A 334 -0.99 -21.00 12.41
N HIS A 335 -0.16 -20.88 11.36
CA HIS A 335 0.46 -22.02 10.68
C HIS A 335 1.78 -22.45 11.31
N ILE A 336 1.95 -23.78 11.47
CA ILE A 336 3.15 -24.41 12.03
C ILE A 336 4.41 -24.08 11.20
N THR A 337 4.27 -23.97 9.88
CA THR A 337 5.35 -23.60 8.96
C THR A 337 5.93 -22.22 9.27
N SER A 338 5.08 -21.25 9.63
CA SER A 338 5.49 -19.91 10.03
C SER A 338 6.18 -19.90 11.40
N LEU A 339 5.69 -20.70 12.37
CA LEU A 339 6.37 -20.87 13.67
C LEU A 339 7.78 -21.47 13.50
N ARG A 340 7.90 -22.49 12.65
CA ARG A 340 9.17 -23.11 12.26
C ARG A 340 10.14 -22.12 11.62
N LYS A 341 9.67 -21.26 10.72
CA LYS A 341 10.48 -20.18 10.14
C LYS A 341 10.99 -19.22 11.21
N ILE A 342 10.14 -18.82 12.17
CA ILE A 342 10.55 -17.93 13.26
C ILE A 342 11.60 -18.61 14.15
N ALA A 343 11.37 -19.87 14.52
CA ALA A 343 12.33 -20.67 15.31
C ALA A 343 13.70 -20.75 14.61
N PHE A 344 13.70 -21.02 13.30
CA PHE A 344 14.92 -21.05 12.49
C PHE A 344 15.67 -19.71 12.47
N MET A 345 14.95 -18.59 12.36
CA MET A 345 15.56 -17.25 12.38
C MET A 345 16.16 -16.90 13.75
N GLU A 346 15.49 -17.27 14.85
CA GLU A 346 16.03 -17.09 16.20
C GLU A 346 17.27 -17.96 16.43
N HIS A 347 17.26 -19.19 15.93
CA HIS A 347 18.41 -20.08 15.97
C HIS A 347 19.61 -19.50 15.19
N GLU A 348 19.42 -19.01 13.96
CA GLU A 348 20.50 -18.34 13.22
C GLU A 348 21.00 -17.09 13.95
N LYS A 349 20.12 -16.35 14.62
CA LYS A 349 20.52 -15.19 15.42
C LYS A 349 21.35 -15.60 16.64
N ALA A 350 20.96 -16.65 17.36
CA ALA A 350 21.70 -17.17 18.51
C ALA A 350 23.09 -17.68 18.09
N GLN A 351 23.20 -18.36 16.94
CA GLN A 351 24.49 -18.76 16.37
C GLN A 351 25.35 -17.55 15.98
N ALA A 352 24.73 -16.50 15.45
CA ALA A 352 25.44 -15.27 15.14
C ALA A 352 25.97 -14.55 16.39
N GLU A 353 25.18 -14.53 17.46
CA GLU A 353 25.62 -14.00 18.77
C GLU A 353 26.78 -14.84 19.35
N ALA A 354 26.67 -16.17 19.30
CA ALA A 354 27.73 -17.09 19.77
C ALA A 354 29.04 -16.97 18.97
N ALA A 355 28.96 -16.69 17.66
CA ALA A 355 30.13 -16.47 16.81
C ALA A 355 30.80 -15.10 17.00
N GLY A 356 30.24 -14.22 17.85
CA GLY A 356 30.76 -12.86 18.07
C GLY A 356 30.24 -11.81 17.08
N GLY A 357 29.16 -12.11 16.35
CA GLY A 357 28.48 -11.19 15.45
C GLY A 357 28.12 -11.79 14.08
N LEU A 358 27.38 -11.03 13.28
CA LEU A 358 26.88 -11.47 11.97
C LEU A 358 28.01 -11.75 10.95
N GLU A 359 29.09 -10.98 10.99
CA GLU A 359 30.21 -11.13 10.04
C GLU A 359 31.00 -12.40 10.34
N ALA A 360 31.39 -12.61 11.61
CA ALA A 360 32.07 -13.82 12.05
C ALA A 360 31.22 -15.08 11.77
N TYR A 361 29.91 -15.02 11.98
CA TYR A 361 29.00 -16.12 11.62
C TYR A 361 28.98 -16.42 10.12
N LYS A 362 29.00 -15.39 9.26
CA LYS A 362 29.07 -15.57 7.80
C LYS A 362 30.39 -16.22 7.38
N GLU A 363 31.50 -15.85 8.01
CA GLU A 363 32.80 -16.44 7.75
C GLU A 363 32.85 -17.91 8.19
N LEU A 364 32.34 -18.22 9.39
CA LEU A 364 32.22 -19.59 9.88
C LEU A 364 31.33 -20.43 8.96
N LYS A 365 30.19 -19.89 8.51
CA LYS A 365 29.30 -20.56 7.54
C LYS A 365 29.97 -20.74 6.18
N LYS A 366 30.80 -19.79 5.73
CA LYS A 366 31.60 -19.91 4.51
C LYS A 366 32.66 -21.01 4.64
N ALA A 367 33.35 -21.07 5.78
CA ALA A 367 34.33 -22.10 6.09
C ALA A 367 33.69 -23.50 6.13
N ASN A 368 32.56 -23.65 6.83
CA ASN A 368 31.82 -24.92 6.89
C ASN A 368 31.29 -25.37 5.52
N ASN A 369 31.02 -24.45 4.60
CA ASN A 369 30.58 -24.76 3.25
C ASN A 369 31.73 -24.71 2.21
N ALA A 370 32.99 -24.61 2.63
CA ALA A 370 34.13 -24.44 1.73
C ALA A 370 34.24 -25.58 0.71
N GLU A 371 34.08 -26.82 1.15
CA GLU A 371 34.10 -28.01 0.28
C GLU A 371 32.99 -27.95 -0.79
N LYS A 372 31.80 -27.50 -0.40
CA LYS A 372 30.67 -27.33 -1.32
C LYS A 372 30.96 -26.25 -2.36
N TYR A 373 31.57 -25.13 -1.96
CA TYR A 373 31.98 -24.09 -2.90
C TYR A 373 33.10 -24.57 -3.83
N ALA A 374 34.08 -25.32 -3.32
CA ALA A 374 35.13 -25.92 -4.12
C ALA A 374 34.57 -26.88 -5.17
N ALA A 375 33.61 -27.74 -4.78
CA ALA A 375 32.93 -28.64 -5.72
C ALA A 375 32.11 -27.90 -6.79
N ILE A 376 31.49 -26.76 -6.45
CA ILE A 376 30.80 -25.91 -7.44
C ILE A 376 31.80 -25.27 -8.40
N ASN A 377 32.94 -24.78 -7.91
CA ASN A 377 33.97 -24.18 -8.74
C ASN A 377 34.60 -25.22 -9.68
N ALA A 378 34.90 -26.43 -9.18
CA ALA A 378 35.39 -27.53 -10.01
C ALA A 378 34.43 -27.87 -11.17
N ARG A 379 33.12 -27.92 -10.90
CA ARG A 379 32.10 -28.11 -11.95
C ARG A 379 32.05 -26.97 -12.97
N ILE A 380 32.30 -25.72 -12.53
CA ILE A 380 32.36 -24.57 -13.43
C ILE A 380 33.61 -24.68 -14.32
N GLU A 381 34.74 -25.10 -13.76
CA GLU A 381 35.99 -25.33 -14.48
C GLU A 381 35.84 -26.47 -15.51
N GLU A 382 35.25 -27.60 -15.13
CA GLU A 382 34.89 -28.71 -16.03
C GLU A 382 34.00 -28.26 -17.20
N GLN A 383 33.13 -27.27 -16.96
CA GLN A 383 32.24 -26.73 -18.00
C GLN A 383 32.89 -25.69 -18.91
N GLY A 384 34.19 -25.39 -18.73
CA GLY A 384 34.97 -24.42 -19.51
C GLY A 384 35.13 -23.06 -18.85
N GLY A 385 34.95 -22.97 -17.53
CA GLY A 385 35.01 -21.72 -16.76
C GLY A 385 33.69 -20.95 -16.72
N PRO A 386 33.64 -19.84 -15.95
CA PRO A 386 32.40 -19.12 -15.68
C PRO A 386 31.76 -18.50 -16.94
N GLU A 387 32.57 -18.07 -17.91
CA GLU A 387 32.08 -17.50 -19.17
C GLU A 387 31.44 -18.56 -20.06
N ALA A 388 32.02 -19.76 -20.12
CA ALA A 388 31.44 -20.88 -20.87
C ALA A 388 30.10 -21.34 -20.27
N VAL A 389 29.99 -21.40 -18.94
CA VAL A 389 28.72 -21.70 -18.26
C VAL A 389 27.66 -20.64 -18.58
N LYS A 390 28.05 -19.37 -18.57
CA LYS A 390 27.16 -18.26 -18.95
C LYS A 390 26.73 -18.35 -20.41
N ALA A 391 27.65 -18.65 -21.33
CA ALA A 391 27.37 -18.82 -22.75
C ALA A 391 26.42 -20.01 -23.00
N LYS A 392 26.64 -21.14 -22.33
CA LYS A 392 25.72 -22.30 -22.35
C LYS A 392 24.33 -21.91 -21.86
N ARG A 393 24.22 -21.20 -20.74
CA ARG A 393 22.93 -20.69 -20.23
C ARG A 393 22.23 -19.72 -21.18
N LYS A 394 23.00 -18.82 -21.81
CA LYS A 394 22.47 -17.91 -22.83
C LYS A 394 21.93 -18.68 -24.05
N ALA A 395 22.66 -19.70 -24.51
CA ALA A 395 22.21 -20.57 -25.60
C ALA A 395 20.96 -21.38 -25.23
N GLU A 396 20.88 -21.94 -24.01
CA GLU A 396 19.67 -22.61 -23.50
C GLU A 396 18.45 -21.69 -23.53
N PHE A 397 18.60 -20.42 -23.13
CA PHE A 397 17.48 -19.46 -23.15
C PHE A 397 17.09 -19.07 -24.57
N ALA A 398 18.06 -18.88 -25.46
CA ALA A 398 17.79 -18.61 -26.87
C ALA A 398 17.03 -19.78 -27.53
N ASN A 399 17.44 -21.02 -27.24
CA ASN A 399 16.77 -22.22 -27.74
C ASN A 399 15.33 -22.33 -27.19
N ALA A 400 15.14 -22.11 -25.88
CA ALA A 400 13.82 -22.14 -25.27
C ALA A 400 12.89 -21.04 -25.81
N LEU A 401 13.42 -19.86 -26.12
CA LEU A 401 12.67 -18.79 -26.78
C LEU A 401 12.29 -19.19 -28.21
N ALA A 402 13.23 -19.70 -28.99
CA ALA A 402 12.96 -20.14 -30.36
C ALA A 402 11.91 -21.27 -30.42
N GLU A 403 11.98 -22.22 -29.49
CA GLU A 403 10.99 -23.29 -29.36
C GLU A 403 9.60 -22.74 -28.98
N ALA A 404 9.54 -21.76 -28.06
CA ALA A 404 8.28 -21.15 -27.66
C ALA A 404 7.65 -20.26 -28.76
N GLU A 405 8.46 -19.52 -29.53
CA GLU A 405 7.97 -18.70 -30.64
C GLU A 405 7.51 -19.55 -31.84
N THR A 406 8.13 -20.71 -32.05
CA THR A 406 7.73 -21.67 -33.09
C THR A 406 6.60 -22.61 -32.64
N ALA A 407 6.12 -22.51 -31.40
CA ALA A 407 5.12 -23.42 -30.85
C ALA A 407 3.86 -23.53 -31.72
N ALA A 408 3.38 -22.42 -32.30
CA ALA A 408 2.17 -22.42 -33.14
C ALA A 408 2.29 -23.28 -34.41
N THR A 409 3.50 -23.42 -34.98
CA THR A 409 3.74 -24.14 -36.24
C THR A 409 4.37 -25.52 -36.02
N ASN A 410 5.01 -25.74 -34.87
CA ASN A 410 5.76 -26.97 -34.61
C ASN A 410 4.85 -28.12 -34.15
N GLN A 411 4.65 -29.12 -35.02
CA GLN A 411 3.87 -30.33 -34.72
C GLN A 411 4.66 -31.41 -33.97
N SER A 412 5.99 -31.24 -33.78
CA SER A 412 6.82 -32.21 -33.07
C SER A 412 6.70 -32.14 -31.54
N LEU A 413 6.17 -31.02 -31.01
CA LEU A 413 5.97 -30.81 -29.58
C LEU A 413 4.65 -31.43 -29.10
N ASP A 414 4.64 -31.87 -27.83
CA ASP A 414 3.41 -32.33 -27.18
C ASP A 414 2.37 -31.21 -27.16
N GLU A 415 1.11 -31.56 -27.40
CA GLU A 415 0.02 -30.59 -27.55
C GLU A 415 -0.11 -29.68 -26.33
N LYS A 416 0.07 -30.23 -25.11
CA LYS A 416 0.00 -29.45 -23.87
C LYS A 416 1.17 -28.47 -23.75
N THR A 417 2.36 -28.89 -24.16
CA THR A 417 3.56 -28.04 -24.14
C THR A 417 3.45 -26.89 -25.12
N ARG A 418 2.90 -27.17 -26.31
CA ARG A 418 2.60 -26.18 -27.34
C ARG A 418 1.60 -25.12 -26.85
N GLN A 419 0.45 -25.56 -26.32
CA GLN A 419 -0.56 -24.65 -25.76
C GLN A 419 0.02 -23.81 -24.62
N TYR A 420 0.85 -24.41 -23.76
CA TYR A 420 1.53 -23.68 -22.71
C TYR A 420 2.44 -22.58 -23.28
N TYR A 421 3.32 -22.89 -24.23
CA TYR A 421 4.20 -21.88 -24.83
C TYR A 421 3.44 -20.77 -25.53
N GLU A 422 2.40 -21.09 -26.29
CA GLU A 422 1.53 -20.10 -26.93
C GLU A 422 0.91 -19.15 -25.90
N THR A 423 0.37 -19.68 -24.79
CA THR A 423 -0.17 -18.84 -23.71
C THR A 423 0.90 -17.98 -23.04
N GLN A 424 2.12 -18.48 -22.87
CA GLN A 424 3.21 -17.72 -22.24
C GLN A 424 3.74 -16.60 -23.15
N ILE A 425 3.88 -16.85 -24.45
CA ILE A 425 4.30 -15.83 -25.42
C ILE A 425 3.25 -14.72 -25.50
N ASN A 426 1.96 -15.07 -25.60
CA ASN A 426 0.87 -14.08 -25.58
C ASN A 426 0.90 -13.21 -24.32
N LYS A 427 1.10 -13.83 -23.14
CA LYS A 427 1.27 -13.10 -21.88
C LYS A 427 2.52 -12.21 -21.87
N ALA A 428 3.64 -12.67 -22.43
CA ALA A 428 4.85 -11.89 -22.52
C ALA A 428 4.66 -10.66 -23.42
N ASP A 429 4.01 -10.83 -24.57
CA ASP A 429 3.74 -9.73 -25.51
C ASP A 429 2.79 -8.70 -24.89
N MET A 430 1.79 -9.13 -24.12
CA MET A 430 0.97 -8.24 -23.31
C MET A 430 1.81 -7.50 -22.27
N ALA A 431 2.73 -8.17 -21.58
CA ALA A 431 3.59 -7.53 -20.59
C ALA A 431 4.54 -6.50 -21.23
N ILE A 432 5.06 -6.78 -22.42
CA ILE A 432 5.90 -5.86 -23.21
C ILE A 432 5.07 -4.63 -23.63
N LYS A 433 3.86 -4.84 -24.18
CA LYS A 433 2.93 -3.76 -24.55
C LYS A 433 2.57 -2.89 -23.34
N ALA A 434 2.23 -3.52 -22.21
CA ALA A 434 1.87 -2.81 -20.98
C ALA A 434 3.02 -1.94 -20.46
N LYS A 435 4.24 -2.46 -20.53
CA LYS A 435 5.43 -1.73 -20.10
C LYS A 435 5.67 -0.45 -20.90
N ALA A 436 5.28 -0.41 -22.17
CA ALA A 436 5.40 0.77 -23.02
C ALA A 436 4.37 1.87 -22.68
N SER A 437 3.23 1.51 -22.06
CA SER A 437 2.14 2.44 -21.72
C SER A 437 2.04 2.71 -20.21
N GLU A 438 1.44 1.79 -19.46
CA GLU A 438 0.91 1.98 -18.10
C GLU A 438 1.56 1.04 -17.06
N GLY A 439 2.52 0.23 -17.47
CA GLY A 439 3.27 -0.69 -16.62
C GLY A 439 2.41 -1.84 -16.09
N VAL A 440 2.30 -1.96 -14.77
CA VAL A 440 1.60 -3.08 -14.12
C VAL A 440 0.09 -3.01 -14.34
N GLN A 441 -0.49 -1.80 -14.31
CA GLN A 441 -1.93 -1.59 -14.41
C GLN A 441 -2.44 -1.99 -15.80
N GLY A 442 -1.80 -1.49 -16.87
CA GLY A 442 -2.14 -1.87 -18.23
C GLY A 442 -2.04 -3.38 -18.50
N TYR A 443 -1.10 -4.08 -17.86
CA TYR A 443 -1.02 -5.55 -17.98
C TYR A 443 -2.22 -6.24 -17.33
N VAL A 444 -2.57 -5.82 -16.12
CA VAL A 444 -3.72 -6.35 -15.39
C VAL A 444 -5.01 -6.14 -16.17
N GLU A 445 -5.20 -4.95 -16.75
CA GLU A 445 -6.38 -4.62 -17.56
C GLU A 445 -6.45 -5.47 -18.83
N MET A 446 -5.35 -5.62 -19.56
CA MET A 446 -5.31 -6.49 -20.74
C MET A 446 -5.63 -7.96 -20.41
N VAL A 447 -5.17 -8.48 -19.26
CA VAL A 447 -5.48 -9.85 -18.82
C VAL A 447 -6.95 -9.99 -18.45
N VAL A 448 -7.52 -9.00 -17.76
CA VAL A 448 -8.94 -8.96 -17.42
C VAL A 448 -9.81 -8.87 -18.67
N GLU A 449 -9.42 -8.05 -19.65
CA GLU A 449 -10.12 -7.97 -20.93
C GLU A 449 -10.06 -9.31 -21.69
N GLN A 450 -8.90 -9.96 -21.72
CA GLN A 450 -8.78 -11.29 -22.34
C GLN A 450 -9.69 -12.30 -21.65
N LEU A 451 -9.76 -12.28 -20.31
CA LEU A 451 -10.68 -13.11 -19.55
C LEU A 451 -12.13 -12.82 -19.93
N LYS A 452 -12.53 -11.53 -20.00
CA LYS A 452 -13.88 -11.11 -20.40
C LYS A 452 -14.24 -11.57 -21.82
N ARG A 453 -13.30 -11.51 -22.76
CA ARG A 453 -13.47 -12.01 -24.15
C ARG A 453 -13.63 -13.53 -24.18
N THR A 454 -12.88 -14.26 -23.36
CA THR A 454 -13.03 -15.72 -23.25
C THR A 454 -14.29 -16.16 -22.49
N SER A 455 -14.82 -15.30 -21.61
CA SER A 455 -15.99 -15.57 -20.78
C SER A 455 -17.31 -15.06 -21.37
N SER A 456 -17.31 -14.40 -22.54
CA SER A 456 -18.55 -14.10 -23.27
C SER A 456 -19.36 -15.39 -23.50
N PRO A 457 -20.71 -15.31 -23.51
CA PRO A 457 -21.57 -16.49 -23.35
C PRO A 457 -21.57 -17.37 -24.60
N GLY A 458 -20.60 -18.26 -24.70
CA GLY A 458 -20.57 -19.32 -25.69
C GLY A 458 -21.42 -20.50 -25.24
N LEU A 459 -22.53 -20.78 -25.94
CA LEU A 459 -23.44 -21.96 -25.87
C LEU A 459 -24.00 -22.40 -24.50
N SER A 460 -23.32 -22.20 -23.38
CA SER A 460 -23.72 -22.65 -22.04
C SER A 460 -24.86 -21.81 -21.46
N GLU A 461 -25.03 -20.56 -21.87
CA GLU A 461 -26.19 -19.74 -21.47
C GLU A 461 -27.46 -20.11 -22.24
N LEU A 462 -27.35 -20.57 -23.49
CA LEU A 462 -28.47 -21.17 -24.24
C LEU A 462 -29.01 -22.43 -23.55
N PHE A 463 -28.15 -23.18 -22.86
CA PHE A 463 -28.55 -24.38 -22.09
C PHE A 463 -29.01 -24.09 -20.65
N LYS A 464 -28.74 -22.91 -20.08
CA LYS A 464 -29.27 -22.52 -18.75
C LYS A 464 -30.78 -22.24 -18.76
N GLY A 465 -31.35 -21.95 -19.94
CA GLY A 465 -32.81 -21.85 -20.12
C GLY A 465 -33.56 -23.19 -20.03
N SER A 466 -32.87 -24.33 -20.05
CA SER A 466 -33.50 -25.66 -20.12
C SER A 466 -33.66 -26.36 -18.76
N ARG A 467 -33.08 -25.85 -17.66
CA ARG A 467 -33.17 -26.51 -16.35
C ARG A 467 -34.44 -26.22 -15.54
N LYS A 468 -35.37 -25.40 -16.04
CA LYS A 468 -36.66 -25.12 -15.37
C LYS A 468 -37.83 -25.98 -15.85
N GLN A 469 -37.56 -27.13 -16.48
CA GLN A 469 -38.55 -28.19 -16.71
C GLN A 469 -37.96 -29.56 -16.34
N LYS A 470 -37.87 -29.82 -15.04
CA LYS A 470 -37.90 -31.18 -14.50
C LYS A 470 -39.02 -31.27 -13.49
N ASN A 471 -40.25 -31.29 -14.02
CA ASN A 471 -41.37 -32.04 -13.46
C ASN A 471 -42.42 -32.21 -14.57
N GLY A 472 -42.69 -33.47 -14.90
CA GLY A 472 -43.65 -33.89 -15.94
C GLY A 472 -42.98 -34.72 -17.03
N GLY A 473 -43.09 -36.04 -16.95
CA GLY A 473 -42.60 -36.98 -17.96
C GLY A 473 -43.35 -36.86 -19.29
N GLY A 474 -42.92 -35.93 -20.12
CA GLY A 474 -43.39 -35.77 -21.50
C GLY A 474 -42.21 -35.93 -22.46
N ASP A 475 -42.32 -36.93 -23.34
CA ASP A 475 -41.31 -37.27 -24.34
C ASP A 475 -41.08 -36.09 -25.30
N ALA A 476 -39.85 -35.60 -25.41
CA ALA A 476 -39.50 -34.34 -26.10
C ALA A 476 -39.85 -34.36 -27.60
N TRP A 477 -39.97 -35.55 -28.19
CA TRP A 477 -40.38 -35.75 -29.58
C TRP A 477 -41.87 -35.51 -29.81
N GLY A 478 -42.74 -35.76 -28.82
CA GLY A 478 -44.18 -35.53 -28.93
C GLY A 478 -44.55 -34.04 -28.97
N ALA A 479 -43.78 -33.18 -28.29
CA ALA A 479 -44.00 -31.74 -28.27
C ALA A 479 -43.72 -31.10 -29.65
N LEU A 480 -42.71 -31.59 -30.37
CA LEU A 480 -42.35 -31.09 -31.70
C LEU A 480 -43.44 -31.44 -32.74
N VAL A 481 -43.95 -32.67 -32.71
CA VAL A 481 -45.00 -33.16 -33.61
C VAL A 481 -46.34 -32.45 -33.37
N ASN A 482 -46.66 -32.13 -32.11
CA ASN A 482 -47.87 -31.38 -31.78
C ASN A 482 -47.78 -29.91 -32.20
N SER A 483 -46.57 -29.32 -32.19
CA SER A 483 -46.36 -27.94 -32.68
C SER A 483 -46.49 -27.81 -34.20
N SER A 484 -46.19 -28.87 -34.95
CA SER A 484 -46.35 -28.89 -36.41
C SER A 484 -47.79 -29.09 -36.87
N ASN A 485 -48.67 -29.63 -36.02
CA ASN A 485 -50.08 -29.92 -36.35
C ASN A 485 -51.08 -28.84 -35.88
N ALA A 486 -50.61 -27.72 -35.30
CA ALA A 486 -51.49 -26.64 -34.89
C ALA A 486 -51.96 -25.79 -36.10
N PRO A 487 -53.28 -25.51 -36.24
CA PRO A 487 -53.80 -24.73 -37.36
C PRO A 487 -53.27 -23.28 -37.33
N GLY A 488 -53.06 -22.73 -38.53
CA GLY A 488 -52.21 -21.55 -38.81
C GLY A 488 -52.61 -20.22 -38.16
N GLU A 489 -53.74 -20.14 -37.46
CA GLU A 489 -54.22 -18.91 -36.82
C GLU A 489 -53.50 -18.58 -35.50
N SER A 490 -52.72 -19.50 -34.93
CA SER A 490 -52.01 -19.30 -33.65
C SER A 490 -50.54 -18.89 -33.78
N ARG A 491 -50.04 -18.65 -35.00
CA ARG A 491 -48.66 -18.17 -35.17
C ARG A 491 -48.61 -16.65 -34.99
N PRO A 492 -47.82 -16.11 -34.04
CA PRO A 492 -47.66 -14.67 -33.91
C PRO A 492 -47.05 -14.13 -35.21
N ARG A 493 -47.71 -13.14 -35.82
CA ARG A 493 -47.24 -12.48 -37.04
C ARG A 493 -45.87 -11.85 -36.76
N ALA A 494 -44.90 -12.18 -37.61
CA ALA A 494 -43.57 -11.58 -37.62
C ALA A 494 -43.63 -10.10 -38.04
#